data_AF-A0AAD5S3G2-F1
#
_entry.id   AF-A0AAD5S3G2-F1
#
_cell.length_a   1.000
_cell.length_b   1.000
_cell.length_c   1.000
_cell.angle_alpha   90.00
_cell.angle_beta   90.00
_cell.angle_gamma   90.00
#
_symmetry.space_group_name_H-M   'P 1'
#
loop_
_entity.id
_entity.type
_entity.pdbx_description
1 polymer ?
#
loop_
_entity_poly.entity_id
_entity_poly.type
_entity_poly.pdbx_seq_one_letter_code
_entity_poly.pdbx_strand_id
1 'polypeptide(L)'
;MCAGMPHNQRRAWEENLHETAEEMLSYQCSWLTTTKREACMVLRGKVVKCVNMGTQMLANMMTCNPELQGKMWPHFFKDSDLLKQLLITCDCESSRYVLMCIHNCTYKDSQQCLYLTQTPLGRDILKLMLLRASETLSSATPTFDIIYSIFSNMIEVDLTPRIMEALSYGKDPCRSHVFCEGHIVFLKLLDGMVDLKGDSGREVVG
;
A
#
# COMPACT_ATOMS: atom_id res chain seq x y z
N MET A 1 14.05 11.03 13.87
CA MET A 1 14.58 9.79 13.27
C MET A 1 14.07 8.61 14.10
N CYS A 2 13.06 7.89 13.61
CA CYS A 2 12.42 6.78 14.33
C CYS A 2 12.52 5.43 13.62
N ALA A 3 12.94 5.37 12.36
CA ALA A 3 13.00 4.13 11.60
C ALA A 3 14.02 3.14 12.19
N GLY A 4 13.61 1.89 12.41
CA GLY A 4 14.49 0.84 12.93
C GLY A 4 14.98 1.07 14.36
N MET A 5 14.34 1.98 15.10
CA MET A 5 14.70 2.32 16.48
C MET A 5 13.51 2.05 17.41
N PRO A 6 13.30 0.80 17.88
CA PRO A 6 12.11 0.38 18.61
C PRO A 6 11.75 1.25 19.81
N HIS A 7 12.75 1.76 20.54
CA HIS A 7 12.53 2.67 21.66
C HIS A 7 11.87 3.99 21.23
N ASN A 8 12.37 4.63 20.17
CA ASN A 8 11.80 5.89 19.66
C ASN A 8 10.41 5.69 19.07
N GLN A 9 10.18 4.55 18.42
CA GLN A 9 8.88 4.23 17.83
C GLN A 9 7.83 3.96 18.92
N ARG A 10 8.20 3.23 19.99
CA ARG A 10 7.31 3.04 21.15
C ARG A 10 7.00 4.35 21.84
N ARG A 11 8.00 5.22 22.05
CA ARG A 11 7.76 6.55 22.63
C ARG A 11 6.81 7.39 21.78
N ALA A 12 7.00 7.39 20.46
CA ALA A 12 6.10 8.07 19.52
C ALA A 12 4.66 7.51 19.55
N TRP A 13 4.53 6.20 19.76
CA TRP A 13 3.24 5.55 19.96
C TRP A 13 2.59 5.98 21.29
N GLU A 14 3.34 5.94 22.39
CA GLU A 14 2.89 6.36 23.74
C GLU A 14 2.50 7.84 23.80
N GLU A 15 3.16 8.70 23.01
CA GLU A 15 2.85 10.11 22.85
C GLU A 15 1.68 10.37 21.86
N ASN A 16 1.02 9.33 21.33
CA ASN A 16 -0.09 9.41 20.38
C ASN A 16 0.23 10.22 19.09
N LEU A 17 1.50 10.23 18.68
CA LEU A 17 1.92 10.98 17.47
C LEU A 17 1.26 10.44 16.20
N HIS A 18 0.90 9.16 16.19
CA HIS A 18 0.22 8.53 15.06
C HIS A 18 -1.20 9.08 14.87
N GLU A 19 -1.97 9.26 15.94
CA GLU A 19 -3.33 9.84 15.90
C GLU A 19 -3.28 11.28 15.39
N THR A 20 -2.37 12.08 15.95
CA THR A 20 -2.19 13.49 15.52
C THR A 20 -1.81 13.57 14.04
N ALA A 21 -0.88 12.72 13.60
CA ALA A 21 -0.51 12.70 12.19
C ALA A 21 -1.67 12.23 11.30
N GLU A 22 -2.45 11.24 11.72
CA GLU A 22 -3.59 10.76 10.98
C GLU A 22 -4.68 11.83 10.80
N GLU A 23 -5.03 12.55 11.86
CA GLU A 23 -5.99 13.66 11.78
C GLU A 23 -5.51 14.74 10.80
N MET A 24 -4.24 15.14 10.91
CA MET A 24 -3.64 16.12 10.02
C MET A 24 -3.61 15.64 8.57
N LEU A 25 -3.23 14.38 8.33
CA LEU A 25 -3.14 13.80 6.99
C LEU A 25 -4.52 13.66 6.35
N SER A 26 -5.52 13.19 7.10
CA SER A 26 -6.90 13.04 6.62
C SER A 26 -7.48 14.40 6.23
N TYR A 27 -7.27 15.42 7.06
CA TYR A 27 -7.67 16.80 6.74
C TYR A 27 -7.00 17.30 5.45
N GLN A 28 -5.69 17.09 5.32
CA GLN A 28 -4.93 17.53 4.15
C GLN A 28 -5.30 16.78 2.88
N CYS A 29 -5.55 15.47 2.95
CA CYS A 29 -6.03 14.66 1.83
C CYS A 29 -7.40 15.14 1.34
N SER A 30 -8.32 15.38 2.28
CA SER A 30 -9.63 15.96 1.99
C SER A 30 -9.50 17.32 1.31
N TRP A 31 -8.65 18.20 1.84
CA TRP A 31 -8.38 19.51 1.23
C TRP A 31 -7.80 19.40 -0.18
N LEU A 32 -6.84 18.49 -0.40
CA LEU A 32 -6.21 18.26 -1.71
C LEU A 32 -7.19 17.72 -2.76
N THR A 33 -8.22 17.00 -2.34
CA THR A 33 -9.24 16.41 -3.21
C THR A 33 -10.35 17.42 -3.54
N THR A 34 -10.75 18.25 -2.58
CA THR A 34 -11.86 19.21 -2.72
C THR A 34 -11.44 20.54 -3.34
N THR A 35 -10.18 20.96 -3.14
CA THR A 35 -9.70 22.25 -3.63
C THR A 35 -9.29 22.18 -5.09
N LYS A 36 -9.87 23.06 -5.93
CA LYS A 36 -9.51 23.20 -7.35
C LYS A 36 -8.00 23.45 -7.51
N ARG A 37 -7.34 22.69 -8.38
CA ARG A 37 -5.87 22.72 -8.59
C ARG A 37 -5.33 24.13 -8.86
N GLU A 38 -6.07 24.93 -9.62
CA GLU A 38 -5.64 26.24 -10.11
C GLU A 38 -5.70 27.33 -9.04
N ALA A 39 -6.57 27.19 -8.03
CA ALA A 39 -6.85 28.25 -7.07
C ALA A 39 -5.67 28.57 -6.14
N CYS A 40 -4.82 27.57 -5.83
CA CYS A 40 -3.83 27.65 -4.76
C CYS A 40 -2.56 26.81 -5.04
N MET A 41 -1.95 26.90 -6.24
CA MET A 41 -0.81 26.04 -6.61
C MET A 41 0.36 26.05 -5.61
N VAL A 42 0.75 27.23 -5.10
CA VAL A 42 1.85 27.36 -4.12
C VAL A 42 1.51 26.66 -2.81
N LEU A 43 0.29 26.85 -2.29
CA LEU A 43 -0.15 26.21 -1.05
C LEU A 43 -0.29 24.69 -1.24
N ARG A 44 -0.80 24.25 -2.40
CA ARG A 44 -0.92 22.83 -2.74
C ARG A 44 0.42 22.11 -2.65
N GLY A 45 1.49 22.71 -3.19
CA GLY A 45 2.85 22.15 -3.09
C GLY A 45 3.33 22.00 -1.64
N LYS A 46 2.97 22.93 -0.74
CA LYS A 46 3.28 22.83 0.70
C LYS A 46 2.46 21.73 1.39
N VAL A 47 1.18 21.61 1.06
CA VAL A 47 0.30 20.57 1.59
C VAL A 47 0.78 19.18 1.17
N VAL A 48 1.11 18.98 -0.10
CA VAL A 48 1.69 17.70 -0.59
C VAL A 48 2.97 17.34 0.17
N LYS A 49 3.87 18.31 0.41
CA LYS A 49 5.07 18.06 1.22
C LYS A 49 4.72 17.65 2.65
N CYS A 50 3.72 18.28 3.26
CA CYS A 50 3.28 17.93 4.61
C CYS A 50 2.67 16.53 4.67
N VAL A 51 1.85 16.17 3.68
CA VAL A 51 1.34 14.81 3.49
C VAL A 51 2.48 13.80 3.41
N ASN A 52 3.47 14.06 2.54
CA ASN A 52 4.61 13.15 2.36
C ASN A 52 5.42 12.98 3.64
N MET A 53 5.66 14.04 4.40
CA MET A 53 6.38 13.97 5.67
C MET A 53 5.60 13.17 6.72
N GLY A 54 4.28 13.39 6.82
CA GLY A 54 3.44 12.64 7.76
C GLY A 54 3.34 11.15 7.38
N THR A 55 3.13 10.83 6.09
CA THR A 55 3.14 9.44 5.63
C THR A 55 4.49 8.78 5.85
N GLN A 56 5.59 9.47 5.58
CA GLN A 56 6.94 8.96 5.87
C GLN A 56 7.15 8.73 7.36
N MET A 57 6.62 9.60 8.22
CA MET A 57 6.66 9.41 9.68
C MET A 57 5.94 8.12 10.08
N LEU A 58 4.72 7.89 9.58
CA LEU A 58 3.97 6.66 9.84
C LEU A 58 4.71 5.41 9.33
N ALA A 59 5.28 5.47 8.13
CA ALA A 59 6.10 4.38 7.59
C ALA A 59 7.29 4.05 8.48
N ASN A 60 7.98 5.09 8.97
CA ASN A 60 9.11 4.95 9.88
C ASN A 60 8.70 4.37 11.24
N MET A 61 7.52 4.71 11.76
CA MET A 61 7.00 4.12 13.02
C MET A 61 6.76 2.61 12.89
N MET A 62 6.30 2.17 11.71
CA MET A 62 6.02 0.76 11.43
C MET A 62 7.24 -0.02 10.91
N THR A 63 8.40 0.60 10.70
CA THR A 63 9.57 -0.08 10.13
C THR A 63 10.26 -0.97 11.17
N CYS A 64 10.40 -2.27 10.88
CA CYS A 64 11.12 -3.25 11.72
C CYS A 64 10.64 -3.33 13.18
N ASN A 65 9.33 -3.15 13.41
CA ASN A 65 8.76 -3.20 14.75
C ASN A 65 7.44 -3.98 14.77
N PRO A 66 7.51 -5.33 14.86
CA PRO A 66 6.32 -6.20 14.81
C PRO A 66 5.26 -5.88 15.87
N GLU A 67 5.69 -5.42 17.04
CA GLU A 67 4.77 -5.04 18.12
C GLU A 67 3.88 -3.85 17.70
N LEU A 68 4.48 -2.79 17.15
CA LEU A 68 3.73 -1.64 16.67
C LEU A 68 2.98 -1.93 15.38
N GLN A 69 3.55 -2.72 14.48
CA GLN A 69 2.84 -3.19 13.28
C GLN A 69 1.54 -3.93 13.68
N GLY A 70 1.60 -4.80 14.70
CA GLY A 70 0.45 -5.51 15.24
C GLY A 70 -0.65 -4.61 15.84
N LYS A 71 -0.30 -3.40 16.28
CA LYS A 71 -1.23 -2.41 16.84
C LYS A 71 -1.76 -1.44 15.78
N MET A 72 -0.85 -0.86 14.99
CA MET A 72 -1.16 0.16 13.98
C MET A 72 -1.86 -0.43 12.76
N TRP A 73 -1.46 -1.61 12.29
CA TRP A 73 -2.02 -2.14 11.06
C TRP A 73 -3.52 -2.39 11.16
N PRO A 74 -4.05 -3.11 12.18
CA PRO A 74 -5.50 -3.30 12.31
C PRO A 74 -6.30 -2.00 12.39
N HIS A 75 -5.74 -0.96 13.00
CA HIS A 75 -6.39 0.35 13.12
C HIS A 75 -6.72 0.96 11.76
N PHE A 76 -5.78 0.89 10.80
CA PHE A 76 -5.97 1.35 9.41
C PHE A 76 -7.01 0.59 8.58
N PHE A 77 -7.62 -0.46 9.13
CA PHE A 77 -8.72 -1.18 8.47
C PHE A 77 -10.04 -1.13 9.24
N LYS A 78 -10.00 -0.72 10.52
CA LYS A 78 -11.17 -0.71 11.41
C LYS A 78 -11.68 0.70 11.66
N ASP A 79 -10.78 1.60 12.00
CA ASP A 79 -11.12 2.92 12.54
C ASP A 79 -10.73 4.05 11.59
N SER A 80 -9.86 3.75 10.62
CA SER A 80 -9.27 4.72 9.68
C SER A 80 -9.33 4.22 8.25
N ASP A 81 -9.60 5.11 7.30
CA ASP A 81 -9.44 4.87 5.86
C ASP A 81 -8.25 5.65 5.26
N LEU A 82 -7.35 6.14 6.11
CA LEU A 82 -6.24 7.03 5.72
C LEU A 82 -5.38 6.43 4.60
N LEU A 83 -5.02 5.15 4.66
CA LEU A 83 -4.20 4.50 3.63
C LEU A 83 -4.86 4.56 2.24
N LYS A 84 -6.19 4.39 2.19
CA LYS A 84 -6.98 4.53 0.95
C LYS A 84 -6.99 5.98 0.48
N GLN A 85 -7.25 6.94 1.37
CA GLN A 85 -7.23 8.37 1.02
C GLN A 85 -5.87 8.79 0.46
N LEU A 86 -4.78 8.35 1.07
CA LEU A 86 -3.42 8.64 0.62
C LEU A 86 -3.14 8.03 -0.76
N LEU A 87 -3.51 6.76 -1.00
CA LEU A 87 -3.33 6.13 -2.32
C LEU A 87 -4.13 6.83 -3.44
N ILE A 88 -5.29 7.39 -3.13
CA ILE A 88 -6.10 8.17 -4.08
C ILE A 88 -5.48 9.55 -4.33
N THR A 89 -5.03 10.22 -3.26
CA THR A 89 -4.66 11.64 -3.31
C THR A 89 -3.23 11.87 -3.79
N CYS A 90 -2.30 10.97 -3.41
CA CYS A 90 -0.89 11.09 -3.73
C CYS A 90 -0.59 10.73 -5.19
N ASP A 91 0.44 11.35 -5.75
CA ASP A 91 1.01 10.92 -7.03
C ASP A 91 1.86 9.63 -6.87
N CYS A 92 2.32 9.06 -7.98
CA CYS A 92 3.08 7.81 -7.97
C CYS A 92 4.31 7.88 -7.04
N GLU A 93 5.05 8.99 -7.06
CA GLU A 93 6.23 9.18 -6.21
C GLU A 93 5.86 9.29 -4.72
N SER A 94 4.81 10.04 -4.40
CA SER A 94 4.37 10.27 -3.01
C SER A 94 3.71 9.02 -2.41
N SER A 95 3.01 8.23 -3.24
CA SER A 95 2.40 6.95 -2.83
C SER A 95 3.42 5.93 -2.35
N ARG A 96 4.70 6.08 -2.71
CA ARG A 96 5.80 5.22 -2.28
C ARG A 96 5.83 5.02 -0.77
N TYR A 97 5.63 6.08 0.02
CA TYR A 97 5.65 5.96 1.49
C TYR A 97 4.47 5.16 2.03
N VAL A 98 3.29 5.28 1.40
CA VAL A 98 2.12 4.47 1.74
C VAL A 98 2.39 3.00 1.42
N LEU A 99 2.97 2.73 0.25
CA LEU A 99 3.34 1.37 -0.17
C LEU A 99 4.41 0.78 0.76
N MET A 100 5.38 1.58 1.21
CA MET A 100 6.35 1.15 2.23
C MET A 100 5.67 0.79 3.56
N CYS A 101 4.67 1.56 4.01
CA CYS A 101 3.86 1.18 5.18
C CYS A 101 3.23 -0.21 5.00
N ILE A 102 2.56 -0.42 3.86
CA ILE A 102 1.89 -1.67 3.53
C ILE A 102 2.89 -2.82 3.47
N HIS A 103 4.00 -2.63 2.76
CA HIS A 103 5.08 -3.62 2.66
C HIS A 103 5.64 -4.00 4.03
N ASN A 104 5.97 -3.02 4.86
CA ASN A 104 6.54 -3.26 6.19
C ASN A 104 5.61 -4.09 7.08
N CYS A 105 4.30 -3.87 7.00
CA CYS A 105 3.32 -4.61 7.81
C CYS A 105 2.98 -5.99 7.22
N THR A 106 3.11 -6.18 5.91
CA THR A 106 2.72 -7.44 5.24
C THR A 106 3.89 -8.40 5.07
N TYR A 107 5.13 -7.91 5.08
CA TYR A 107 6.32 -8.72 4.84
C TYR A 107 6.43 -9.90 5.81
N LYS A 108 6.35 -11.11 5.25
CA LYS A 108 6.39 -12.41 5.94
C LYS A 108 5.34 -12.58 7.05
N ASP A 109 4.28 -11.79 7.03
CA ASP A 109 3.17 -11.88 7.99
C ASP A 109 1.85 -12.17 7.26
N SER A 110 1.47 -13.44 7.28
CA SER A 110 0.24 -13.90 6.62
C SER A 110 -1.02 -13.30 7.25
N GLN A 111 -1.04 -13.08 8.58
CA GLN A 111 -2.21 -12.50 9.26
C GLN A 111 -2.42 -11.05 8.83
N GLN A 112 -1.35 -10.28 8.73
CA GLN A 112 -1.43 -8.89 8.27
C GLN A 112 -1.84 -8.81 6.80
N CYS A 113 -1.36 -9.73 5.96
CA CYS A 113 -1.79 -9.82 4.56
C CYS A 113 -3.29 -10.13 4.40
N LEU A 114 -3.90 -10.88 5.34
CA LEU A 114 -5.33 -11.18 5.28
C LEU A 114 -6.20 -9.92 5.37
N TYR A 115 -5.76 -8.86 6.07
CA TYR A 115 -6.51 -7.60 6.11
C TYR A 115 -6.75 -7.02 4.71
N LEU A 116 -5.78 -7.14 3.79
CA LEU A 116 -5.89 -6.65 2.40
C LEU A 116 -6.89 -7.44 1.55
N THR A 117 -7.17 -8.71 1.89
CA THR A 117 -8.06 -9.57 1.07
C THR A 117 -9.43 -9.79 1.70
N GLN A 118 -9.52 -9.77 3.03
CA GLN A 118 -10.73 -10.11 3.76
C GLN A 118 -11.59 -8.89 4.13
N THR A 119 -10.97 -7.73 4.37
CA THR A 119 -11.73 -6.53 4.76
C THR A 119 -12.22 -5.76 3.54
N PRO A 120 -13.39 -5.09 3.59
CA PRO A 120 -13.86 -4.24 2.50
C PRO A 120 -12.85 -3.14 2.12
N LEU A 121 -12.28 -2.45 3.11
CA LEU A 121 -11.28 -1.41 2.90
C LEU A 121 -9.97 -1.96 2.30
N GLY A 122 -9.53 -3.14 2.75
CA GLY A 122 -8.36 -3.80 2.19
C GLY A 122 -8.52 -4.17 0.72
N ARG A 123 -9.70 -4.62 0.32
CA ARG A 123 -10.00 -4.92 -1.09
C ARG A 123 -9.92 -3.66 -1.96
N ASP A 124 -10.36 -2.52 -1.45
CA ASP A 124 -10.22 -1.23 -2.13
C ASP A 124 -8.75 -0.82 -2.25
N ILE A 125 -7.98 -0.94 -1.16
CA ILE A 125 -6.53 -0.67 -1.17
C ILE A 125 -5.82 -1.58 -2.18
N LEU A 126 -6.16 -2.87 -2.22
CA LEU A 126 -5.59 -3.84 -3.15
C LEU A 126 -5.87 -3.46 -4.61
N LYS A 127 -7.10 -3.04 -4.92
CA LYS A 127 -7.47 -2.53 -6.25
C LYS A 127 -6.69 -1.26 -6.60
N LEU A 128 -6.52 -0.33 -5.65
CA LEU A 128 -5.73 0.89 -5.85
C LEU A 128 -4.26 0.58 -6.11
N MET A 129 -3.65 -0.37 -5.39
CA MET A 129 -2.27 -0.78 -5.67
C MET A 129 -2.10 -1.36 -7.07
N LEU A 130 -3.05 -2.16 -7.56
CA LEU A 130 -3.01 -2.70 -8.92
C LEU A 130 -3.24 -1.62 -9.98
N LEU A 131 -4.10 -0.63 -9.71
CA LEU A 131 -4.23 0.53 -10.58
C LEU A 131 -2.91 1.31 -10.66
N ARG A 132 -2.21 1.51 -9.53
CA ARG A 132 -0.88 2.13 -9.54
C ARG A 132 0.14 1.29 -10.31
N ALA A 133 0.10 -0.03 -10.16
CA ALA A 133 0.98 -0.91 -10.93
C ALA A 133 0.71 -0.82 -12.44
N SER A 134 -0.55 -0.66 -12.88
CA SER A 134 -0.85 -0.51 -14.31
C SER A 134 -0.34 0.82 -14.86
N GLU A 135 -0.43 1.90 -14.08
CA GLU A 135 0.12 3.21 -14.41
C GLU A 135 1.65 3.20 -14.50
N THR A 136 2.32 2.37 -13.71
CA THR A 136 3.79 2.33 -13.63
C THR A 136 4.43 1.19 -14.41
N LEU A 137 3.69 0.21 -14.92
CA LEU A 137 4.22 -1.01 -15.54
C LEU A 137 5.24 -0.75 -16.68
N SER A 138 5.08 0.34 -17.43
CA SER A 138 5.95 0.70 -18.55
C SER A 138 7.22 1.45 -18.14
N SER A 139 7.29 1.90 -16.88
CA SER A 139 8.35 2.71 -16.34
C SER A 139 8.94 2.01 -15.12
N ALA A 140 10.20 1.60 -15.18
CA ALA A 140 10.91 0.96 -14.06
C ALA A 140 11.05 1.95 -12.89
N THR A 141 9.97 2.11 -12.13
CA THR A 141 9.83 3.07 -11.05
C THR A 141 9.92 2.35 -9.72
N PRO A 142 10.50 2.98 -8.68
CA PRO A 142 10.54 2.39 -7.34
C PRO A 142 9.15 2.04 -6.79
N THR A 143 8.11 2.76 -7.22
CA THR A 143 6.72 2.49 -6.84
C THR A 143 6.26 1.12 -7.36
N PHE A 144 6.59 0.79 -8.61
CA PHE A 144 6.28 -0.54 -9.17
C PHE A 144 7.00 -1.64 -8.39
N ASP A 145 8.30 -1.47 -8.11
CA ASP A 145 9.10 -2.47 -7.40
C ASP A 145 8.53 -2.81 -6.01
N ILE A 146 8.04 -1.80 -5.28
CA ILE A 146 7.43 -2.02 -3.97
C ILE A 146 6.09 -2.75 -4.12
N ILE A 147 5.24 -2.37 -5.09
CA ILE A 147 3.97 -3.07 -5.34
C ILE A 147 4.25 -4.53 -5.70
N TYR A 148 5.20 -4.77 -6.60
CA TYR A 148 5.63 -6.10 -6.97
C TYR A 148 6.12 -6.91 -5.76
N SER A 149 6.94 -6.31 -4.89
CA SER A 149 7.40 -6.94 -3.65
C SER A 149 6.25 -7.31 -2.71
N ILE A 150 5.27 -6.41 -2.53
CA ILE A 150 4.07 -6.69 -1.71
C ILE A 150 3.32 -7.89 -2.26
N PHE A 151 3.03 -7.91 -3.57
CA PHE A 151 2.29 -9.01 -4.18
C PHE A 151 3.10 -10.32 -4.18
N SER A 152 4.41 -10.27 -4.43
CA SER A 152 5.29 -11.44 -4.34
C SER A 152 5.21 -12.07 -2.95
N ASN A 153 5.31 -11.25 -1.91
CA ASN A 153 5.18 -11.70 -0.53
C ASN A 153 3.79 -12.30 -0.25
N MET A 154 2.71 -11.68 -0.73
CA MET A 154 1.35 -12.23 -0.58
C MET A 154 1.17 -13.58 -1.29
N ILE A 155 1.80 -13.75 -2.46
CA ILE A 155 1.79 -15.01 -3.23
C ILE A 155 2.60 -16.09 -2.50
N GLU A 156 3.76 -15.73 -1.93
CA GLU A 156 4.59 -16.63 -1.13
C GLU A 156 3.88 -17.18 0.11
N VAL A 157 2.90 -16.44 0.65
CA VAL A 157 2.04 -16.89 1.75
C VAL A 157 0.69 -17.46 1.27
N ASP A 158 0.64 -17.95 0.03
CA ASP A 158 -0.48 -18.68 -0.59
C ASP A 158 -1.82 -17.89 -0.69
N LEU A 159 -1.75 -16.56 -0.86
CA LEU A 159 -2.97 -15.72 -0.93
C LEU A 159 -3.54 -15.52 -2.34
N THR A 160 -2.94 -16.10 -3.39
CA THR A 160 -3.40 -15.94 -4.78
C THR A 160 -4.92 -16.16 -4.96
N PRO A 161 -5.54 -17.24 -4.44
CA PRO A 161 -6.99 -17.43 -4.58
C PRO A 161 -7.80 -16.31 -3.91
N ARG A 162 -7.35 -15.83 -2.74
CA ARG A 162 -8.02 -14.77 -1.98
C ARG A 162 -7.87 -13.41 -2.65
N ILE A 163 -6.74 -13.16 -3.31
CA ILE A 163 -6.56 -11.95 -4.13
C ILE A 163 -7.56 -11.94 -5.29
N MET A 164 -7.69 -13.06 -6.00
CA MET A 164 -8.64 -13.19 -7.11
C MET A 164 -10.09 -13.00 -6.66
N GLU A 165 -10.46 -13.58 -5.51
CA GLU A 165 -11.77 -13.39 -4.89
C GLU A 165 -12.00 -11.92 -4.48
N ALA A 166 -11.02 -11.31 -3.80
CA ALA A 166 -11.06 -9.91 -3.37
C ALA A 166 -11.29 -8.94 -4.54
N LEU A 167 -10.68 -9.21 -5.69
CA LEU A 167 -10.85 -8.42 -6.91
C LEU A 167 -12.23 -8.57 -7.55
N SER A 168 -12.92 -9.67 -7.27
CA SER A 168 -14.27 -9.94 -7.75
C SER A 168 -15.36 -9.33 -6.85
N TYR A 169 -15.00 -8.87 -5.65
CA TYR A 169 -15.93 -8.26 -4.72
C TYR A 169 -16.55 -6.96 -5.28
N GLY A 170 -17.87 -6.87 -5.22
CA GLY A 170 -18.67 -5.76 -5.76
C GLY A 170 -19.06 -5.91 -7.23
N LYS A 171 -18.71 -7.03 -7.89
CA LYS A 171 -19.20 -7.33 -9.24
C LYS A 171 -20.63 -7.85 -9.20
N ASP A 172 -21.35 -7.59 -10.29
CA ASP A 172 -22.66 -8.19 -10.56
C ASP A 172 -22.54 -9.72 -10.50
N PRO A 173 -23.34 -10.39 -9.63
CA PRO A 173 -23.37 -11.85 -9.55
C PRO A 173 -23.63 -12.54 -10.89
N CYS A 174 -24.34 -11.88 -11.82
CA CYS A 174 -24.60 -12.39 -13.16
C CYS A 174 -23.39 -12.29 -14.12
N ARG A 175 -22.31 -11.62 -13.72
CA ARG A 175 -21.06 -11.44 -14.50
C ARG A 175 -19.81 -11.86 -13.73
N SER A 176 -19.95 -12.78 -12.78
CA SER A 176 -18.86 -13.26 -11.91
C SER A 176 -17.65 -13.81 -12.68
N HIS A 177 -17.84 -14.27 -13.92
CA HIS A 177 -16.79 -14.84 -14.77
C HIS A 177 -15.95 -13.82 -15.55
N VAL A 178 -16.29 -12.53 -15.51
CA VAL A 178 -15.56 -11.50 -16.28
C VAL A 178 -14.40 -10.96 -15.46
N PHE A 179 -13.16 -11.20 -15.91
CA PHE A 179 -11.98 -10.55 -15.35
C PHE A 179 -12.08 -9.03 -15.49
N CYS A 180 -11.79 -8.30 -14.40
CA CYS A 180 -11.66 -6.84 -14.48
C CYS A 180 -10.18 -6.47 -14.68
N GLU A 181 -9.92 -5.18 -14.94
CA GLU A 181 -8.56 -4.67 -15.13
C GLU A 181 -7.60 -5.10 -14.02
N GLY A 182 -8.02 -5.02 -12.74
CA GLY A 182 -7.20 -5.47 -11.62
C GLY A 182 -6.79 -6.95 -11.71
N HIS A 183 -7.65 -7.83 -12.24
CA HIS A 183 -7.28 -9.23 -12.46
C HIS A 183 -6.20 -9.35 -13.54
N ILE A 184 -6.35 -8.60 -14.64
CA ILE A 184 -5.39 -8.61 -15.74
C ILE A 184 -4.03 -8.12 -15.26
N VAL A 185 -3.99 -7.02 -14.49
CA VAL A 185 -2.75 -6.48 -13.93
C VAL A 185 -2.11 -7.47 -12.96
N PHE A 186 -2.89 -8.06 -12.07
CA PHE A 186 -2.37 -9.07 -11.13
C PHE A 186 -1.81 -10.31 -11.86
N LEU A 187 -2.49 -10.78 -12.91
CA LEU A 187 -1.98 -11.87 -13.76
C LEU A 187 -0.68 -11.50 -14.48
N LYS A 188 -0.52 -10.24 -14.91
CA LYS A 188 0.77 -9.76 -15.48
C LYS A 188 1.89 -9.73 -14.44
N LEU A 189 1.58 -9.34 -13.19
CA LEU A 189 2.57 -9.41 -12.11
C LEU A 189 2.99 -10.86 -11.83
N LEU A 190 2.03 -11.78 -11.82
CA LEU A 190 2.29 -13.22 -11.68
C LEU A 190 3.17 -13.75 -12.81
N ASP A 191 2.87 -13.40 -14.06
CA ASP A 191 3.65 -13.82 -15.23
C ASP A 191 5.12 -13.39 -15.11
N GLY A 192 5.36 -12.12 -14.77
CA GLY A 192 6.71 -11.60 -14.53
C GLY A 192 7.46 -12.29 -13.39
N MET A 193 6.75 -12.81 -12.38
CA MET A 193 7.36 -13.59 -11.29
C MET A 193 7.81 -14.99 -11.72
N VAL A 194 7.10 -15.60 -12.67
CA VAL A 194 7.48 -16.91 -13.21
C VAL A 194 8.77 -16.80 -14.03
N ASP A 195 8.88 -15.76 -14.85
CA ASP A 195 10.06 -15.53 -15.71
C ASP A 195 11.34 -15.35 -14.89
N LEU A 196 11.30 -14.59 -13.79
CA LEU A 196 12.46 -14.39 -12.91
C LEU A 196 12.93 -15.68 -12.21
N LYS A 197 11.99 -16.58 -11.87
CA LYS A 197 12.32 -17.89 -11.29
C LYS A 197 12.87 -18.86 -12.34
N GLY A 198 12.48 -18.70 -13.60
CA GLY A 198 13.00 -19.48 -14.72
C GLY A 198 14.47 -19.18 -15.06
N ASP A 199 14.89 -17.92 -14.97
CA ASP A 199 16.26 -17.52 -15.27
C ASP A 199 17.26 -17.84 -14.14
N SER A 200 16.83 -17.73 -12.88
CA SER A 200 17.67 -18.09 -11.73
C SER A 200 17.93 -19.60 -11.60
N GLY A 201 17.21 -20.45 -12.36
CA GLY A 201 17.47 -21.89 -12.48
C GLY A 201 18.43 -22.28 -13.61
N ARG A 202 18.86 -21.35 -14.47
CA ARG A 202 19.70 -21.63 -15.64
C ARG A 202 21.19 -21.35 -15.45
N GLU A 203 21.60 -20.73 -14.34
CA GLU A 203 23.02 -20.39 -14.08
C GLU A 203 23.85 -21.48 -13.37
N VAL A 204 23.34 -22.71 -13.21
CA VAL A 204 24.12 -23.83 -12.62
C VAL A 204 24.34 -24.96 -13.62
N VAL A 205 24.85 -24.63 -14.81
CA VAL A 205 25.55 -25.58 -15.70
C VAL A 205 26.61 -24.80 -16.48
N GLY A 206 27.77 -24.61 -15.85
CA GLY A 206 28.97 -24.03 -16.45
C GLY A 206 30.21 -24.55 -15.77
#